data_AF-A0A8S9YRB7-F1
#
_entry.id   AF-A0A8S9YRB7-F1
#
_cell.length_a   1.000
_cell.length_b   1.000
_cell.length_c   1.000
_cell.angle_alpha   90.00
_cell.angle_beta   90.00
_cell.angle_gamma   90.00
#
_symmetry.space_group_name_H-M   'P 1'
#
loop_
_entity.id
_entity.type
_entity.pdbx_description
1 polymer ?
#
loop_
_entity_poly.entity_id
_entity_poly.type
_entity_poly.pdbx_seq_one_letter_code
_entity_poly.pdbx_strand_id
1 'polypeptide(L)'
;MYSGFQNEVLLLREVYPGDCLVSSSPDLSTVTISINHGRGFTVHSNINVTFTLHIECSSQYPLESPRLSISHVHGLNSRDIMGLEMSLDDLIKERRGEHILFEVVDFCREFIANNIPTVDCAICLQGFKTEDEVYRTLQFHYFHKLCVGKYMLQQELDHTKVIYELHAKDPFCKLPVLFITCPVCRVEVLPYSDALVNCARGIE
;
A
#
# COMPACT_ATOMS: atom_id res chain seq x y z
N MET A 1 31.34 -24.44 -1.54
CA MET A 1 30.74 -23.50 -2.51
C MET A 1 29.29 -23.35 -2.12
N TYR A 2 28.78 -22.13 -2.00
CA TYR A 2 27.35 -21.89 -1.76
C TYR A 2 26.54 -22.42 -2.96
N SER A 3 25.37 -23.02 -2.70
CA SER A 3 24.45 -23.41 -3.77
C SER A 3 23.94 -22.16 -4.51
N GLY A 4 23.51 -22.29 -5.77
CA GLY A 4 23.05 -21.15 -6.57
C GLY A 4 21.92 -20.35 -5.89
N PHE A 5 21.02 -21.05 -5.18
CA PHE A 5 19.99 -20.43 -4.33
C PHE A 5 20.57 -19.51 -3.24
N GLN A 6 21.63 -19.95 -2.53
CA GLN A 6 22.24 -19.15 -1.47
C GLN A 6 22.91 -17.88 -2.02
N ASN A 7 23.48 -17.94 -3.22
CA ASN A 7 24.03 -16.75 -3.88
C ASN A 7 22.93 -15.74 -4.25
N GLU A 8 21.79 -16.20 -4.78
CA GLU A 8 20.66 -15.31 -5.09
C GLU A 8 20.06 -14.67 -3.84
N VAL A 9 19.92 -15.45 -2.76
CA VAL A 9 19.45 -14.94 -1.46
C VAL A 9 20.39 -13.89 -0.89
N LEU A 10 21.71 -14.11 -1.01
CA LEU A 10 22.71 -13.13 -0.58
C LEU A 10 22.56 -11.83 -1.36
N LEU A 11 22.45 -11.90 -2.70
CA LEU A 11 22.21 -10.73 -3.54
C LEU A 11 20.94 -9.98 -3.11
N LEU A 12 19.83 -10.69 -2.89
CA LEU A 12 18.57 -10.09 -2.46
C LEU A 12 18.70 -9.38 -1.10
N ARG A 13 19.46 -9.94 -0.16
CA ARG A 13 19.71 -9.31 1.15
C ARG A 13 20.59 -8.08 1.04
N GLU A 14 21.54 -8.07 0.12
CA GLU A 14 22.40 -6.91 -0.14
C GLU A 14 21.64 -5.78 -0.82
N VAL A 15 20.78 -6.09 -1.79
CA VAL A 15 20.01 -5.08 -2.53
C VAL A 15 18.81 -4.57 -1.72
N TYR A 16 18.19 -5.43 -0.90
CA TYR A 16 16.99 -5.10 -0.12
C TYR A 16 17.20 -5.39 1.38
N PRO A 17 18.09 -4.63 2.05
CA PRO A 17 18.41 -4.87 3.45
C PRO A 17 17.19 -4.60 4.34
N GLY A 18 16.81 -5.61 5.12
CA GLY A 18 15.69 -5.53 6.07
C GLY A 18 14.31 -5.85 5.50
N ASP A 19 14.15 -5.86 4.18
CA ASP A 19 12.88 -6.21 3.51
C ASP A 19 12.84 -7.69 3.09
N CYS A 20 13.98 -8.40 3.10
CA CYS A 20 14.10 -9.80 2.72
C CYS A 20 14.27 -10.72 3.94
N LEU A 21 13.27 -11.56 4.19
CA LEU A 21 13.26 -12.60 5.20
C LEU A 21 13.39 -13.97 4.52
N VAL A 22 14.15 -14.87 5.13
CA VAL A 22 14.34 -16.22 4.61
C VAL A 22 14.10 -17.22 5.72
N SER A 23 13.18 -18.15 5.49
CA SER A 23 12.99 -19.33 6.32
C SER A 23 13.37 -20.56 5.50
N SER A 24 14.11 -21.49 6.11
CA SER A 24 14.49 -22.74 5.47
C SER A 24 14.03 -23.91 6.32
N SER A 25 13.35 -24.84 5.67
CA SER A 25 13.05 -26.18 6.16
C SER A 25 13.88 -27.21 5.36
N PRO A 26 13.93 -28.49 5.75
CA PRO A 26 14.76 -29.50 5.08
C PRO A 26 14.51 -29.61 3.57
N ASP A 27 13.25 -29.46 3.14
CA ASP A 27 12.83 -29.70 1.76
C ASP A 27 12.42 -28.43 1.01
N LEU A 28 12.17 -27.34 1.75
CA LEU A 28 11.61 -26.10 1.21
C LEU A 28 12.28 -24.87 1.84
N SER A 29 12.76 -23.96 1.00
CA SER A 29 13.20 -22.63 1.42
C SER A 29 12.20 -21.58 0.94
N THR A 30 11.77 -20.71 1.84
CA THR A 30 10.84 -19.62 1.54
C THR A 30 11.55 -18.28 1.71
N VAL A 31 11.55 -17.49 0.65
CA VAL A 31 11.99 -16.10 0.65
C VAL A 31 10.75 -15.21 0.70
N THR A 32 10.64 -14.35 1.70
CA THR A 32 9.54 -13.41 1.87
C THR A 32 10.07 -12.00 1.76
N ILE A 33 9.54 -11.21 0.82
CA ILE A 33 10.00 -9.85 0.54
C ILE A 33 8.83 -8.87 0.54
N SER A 34 8.96 -7.77 1.28
CA SER A 34 8.03 -6.65 1.18
C SER A 34 8.33 -5.83 -0.07
N ILE A 35 7.38 -5.79 -1.00
CA ILE A 35 7.46 -5.02 -2.24
C ILE A 35 6.82 -3.66 -1.97
N ASN A 36 7.66 -2.62 -2.01
CA ASN A 36 7.26 -1.23 -1.80
C ASN A 36 7.78 -0.39 -2.97
N HIS A 37 7.07 0.70 -3.30
CA HIS A 37 7.62 1.70 -4.20
C HIS A 37 8.99 2.13 -3.68
N GLY A 38 9.98 2.08 -4.58
CA GLY A 38 11.39 2.07 -4.20
C GLY A 38 11.78 3.20 -3.25
N ARG A 39 12.51 2.85 -2.19
CA ARG A 39 13.40 3.79 -1.49
C ARG A 39 14.54 4.17 -2.43
N GLY A 40 14.27 5.02 -3.43
CA GLY A 40 15.30 5.94 -3.88
C GLY A 40 15.78 6.75 -2.68
N PHE A 41 16.97 7.33 -2.73
CA PHE A 41 17.61 8.12 -1.64
C PHE A 41 16.73 9.27 -1.06
N THR A 42 15.50 9.44 -1.52
CA THR A 42 14.48 10.35 -1.01
C THR A 42 13.62 9.66 0.06
N VAL A 43 13.85 10.06 1.31
CA VAL A 43 13.27 9.49 2.55
C VAL A 43 11.75 9.75 2.72
N HIS A 44 11.06 10.34 1.74
CA HIS A 44 9.67 10.79 1.89
C HIS A 44 8.75 10.50 0.69
N SER A 45 8.87 9.34 0.04
CA SER A 45 7.79 8.88 -0.84
C SER A 45 6.62 8.36 0.01
N ASN A 46 5.44 8.97 -0.13
CA ASN A 46 4.21 8.41 0.44
C ASN A 46 3.95 7.07 -0.24
N ILE A 47 4.34 5.95 0.38
CA ILE A 47 4.10 4.61 -0.17
C ILE A 47 2.59 4.41 -0.21
N ASN A 48 2.02 4.31 -1.41
CA ASN A 48 0.58 4.12 -1.61
C ASN A 48 0.28 2.66 -1.93
N VAL A 49 1.20 2.00 -2.63
CA VAL A 49 1.05 0.61 -3.08
C VAL A 49 2.12 -0.25 -2.44
N THR A 50 1.71 -1.37 -1.85
CA THR A 50 2.61 -2.34 -1.23
C THR A 50 1.97 -3.73 -1.24
N PHE A 51 2.80 -4.77 -1.26
CA PHE A 51 2.39 -6.14 -1.00
C PHE A 51 3.58 -6.98 -0.51
N THR A 52 3.29 -8.18 -0.02
CA THR A 52 4.31 -9.17 0.35
C THR A 52 4.39 -10.24 -0.73
N LEU A 53 5.58 -10.44 -1.28
CA LEU A 53 5.88 -11.54 -2.19
C LEU A 53 6.48 -12.71 -1.39
N HIS A 54 5.95 -13.91 -1.61
CA HIS A 54 6.52 -15.15 -1.10
C HIS A 54 7.02 -16.00 -2.26
N ILE A 55 8.27 -16.43 -2.17
CA ILE A 55 8.95 -17.28 -3.16
C ILE A 55 9.35 -18.57 -2.45
N GLU A 56 8.73 -19.68 -2.83
CA GLU A 56 9.00 -20.99 -2.27
C GLU A 56 9.82 -21.83 -3.25
N CYS A 57 11.04 -22.18 -2.84
CA CYS A 57 11.98 -22.98 -3.61
C CYS A 57 12.14 -24.36 -2.98
N SER A 58 11.91 -25.43 -3.75
CA SER A 58 12.23 -26.79 -3.33
C SER A 58 13.74 -27.03 -3.32
N SER A 59 14.18 -28.17 -2.80
CA SER A 59 15.57 -28.62 -2.90
C SER A 59 16.07 -28.83 -4.34
N GLN A 60 15.16 -28.88 -5.33
CA GLN A 60 15.48 -29.05 -6.76
C GLN A 60 15.57 -27.73 -7.53
N TYR A 61 15.35 -26.59 -6.88
CA TYR A 61 15.53 -25.29 -7.51
C TYR A 61 17.00 -25.09 -7.95
N PRO A 62 17.27 -24.60 -9.18
CA PRO A 62 16.32 -24.01 -10.13
C PRO A 62 15.71 -24.97 -11.17
N LEU A 63 16.05 -26.26 -11.18
CA LEU A 63 15.47 -27.22 -12.14
C LEU A 63 13.95 -27.34 -11.98
N GLU A 64 13.48 -27.32 -10.74
CA GLU A 64 12.10 -27.07 -10.41
C GLU A 64 11.89 -25.57 -10.16
N SER A 65 10.94 -24.99 -10.90
CA SER A 65 10.55 -23.59 -10.76
C SER A 65 10.03 -23.29 -9.34
N PRO A 66 10.26 -22.08 -8.82
CA PRO A 66 9.71 -21.68 -7.53
C PRO A 66 8.19 -21.54 -7.61
N ARG A 67 7.51 -21.67 -6.46
CA ARG A 67 6.10 -21.30 -6.31
C ARG A 67 6.01 -19.88 -5.77
N LEU A 68 5.20 -19.04 -6.40
CA LEU A 68 4.98 -17.67 -5.98
C LEU A 68 3.61 -17.52 -5.33
N SER A 69 3.53 -16.65 -4.33
CA SER A 69 2.25 -16.15 -3.83
C SER A 69 2.38 -14.72 -3.33
N ILE A 70 1.27 -13.98 -3.42
CA ILE A 70 1.19 -12.57 -3.03
C ILE A 70 0.22 -12.44 -1.85
N SER A 71 0.61 -11.68 -0.82
CA SER A 71 -0.22 -11.43 0.35
C SER A 71 -0.08 -9.99 0.86
N HIS A 72 -0.87 -9.61 1.86
CA HIS A 72 -0.85 -8.28 2.49
C HIS A 72 -0.88 -7.13 1.46
N VAL A 73 -1.76 -7.26 0.47
CA VAL A 73 -1.85 -6.32 -0.64
C VAL A 73 -2.58 -5.07 -0.19
N HIS A 74 -1.98 -3.92 -0.48
CA HIS A 74 -2.58 -2.61 -0.26
C HIS A 74 -2.45 -1.74 -1.51
N GLY A 75 -3.57 -1.17 -1.93
CA GLY A 75 -3.62 -0.20 -3.02
C GLY A 75 -3.83 -0.82 -4.41
N LEU A 76 -3.74 -2.14 -4.56
CA LEU A 76 -4.08 -2.84 -5.81
C LEU A 76 -5.49 -3.42 -5.75
N ASN A 77 -6.25 -3.28 -6.82
CA ASN A 77 -7.51 -3.99 -7.00
C ASN A 77 -7.27 -5.45 -7.41
N SER A 78 -8.30 -6.30 -7.33
CA SER A 78 -8.19 -7.73 -7.65
C SER A 78 -7.81 -8.02 -9.10
N ARG A 79 -8.17 -7.16 -10.05
CA ARG A 79 -7.82 -7.34 -11.47
C ARG A 79 -6.32 -7.23 -11.68
N ASP A 80 -5.70 -6.23 -11.07
CA ASP A 80 -4.27 -5.97 -11.23
C ASP A 80 -3.43 -7.01 -10.47
N ILE A 81 -3.92 -7.50 -9.32
CA ILE A 81 -3.30 -8.63 -8.62
C ILE A 81 -3.30 -9.87 -9.53
N MET A 82 -4.45 -10.23 -10.11
CA MET A 82 -4.52 -11.37 -11.04
C MET A 82 -3.62 -11.17 -12.26
N GLY A 83 -3.55 -9.95 -12.81
CA GLY A 83 -2.66 -9.63 -13.92
C GLY A 83 -1.17 -9.79 -13.57
N LEU A 84 -0.79 -9.38 -12.37
CA LEU A 84 0.57 -9.57 -11.84
C LEU A 84 0.89 -11.06 -11.66
N GLU A 85 0.00 -11.83 -11.03
CA GLU A 85 0.17 -13.28 -10.84
C GLU A 85 0.32 -14.01 -12.18
N MET A 86 -0.51 -13.69 -13.17
CA MET A 86 -0.39 -14.25 -14.52
C MET A 86 0.95 -13.91 -15.19
N SER A 87 1.39 -12.66 -15.08
CA SER A 87 2.66 -12.22 -15.67
C SER A 87 3.86 -12.90 -15.01
N LEU A 88 3.80 -13.09 -13.70
CA LEU A 88 4.81 -13.82 -12.95
C LEU A 88 4.85 -15.31 -13.32
N ASP A 89 3.69 -15.95 -13.49
CA ASP A 89 3.60 -17.33 -13.95
C ASP A 89 4.23 -17.51 -15.33
N ASP A 90 4.04 -16.54 -16.24
CA ASP A 90 4.65 -16.58 -17.57
C ASP A 90 6.17 -16.36 -17.50
N LEU A 91 6.64 -15.41 -16.67
CA LEU A 91 8.07 -15.20 -16.40
C LEU A 91 8.75 -16.49 -15.90
N ILE A 92 8.13 -17.19 -14.94
CA ILE A 92 8.66 -18.44 -14.41
C ILE A 92 8.74 -19.55 -15.47
N LYS A 93 7.72 -19.65 -16.34
CA LYS A 93 7.68 -20.65 -17.41
C LYS A 93 8.78 -20.40 -18.44
N GLU A 94 8.99 -19.14 -18.83
CA GLU A 94 10.00 -18.73 -19.80
C GLU A 94 11.43 -18.96 -19.29
N ARG A 95 11.65 -18.81 -17.97
CA ARG A 95 12.95 -18.92 -17.31
C ARG A 95 13.18 -20.24 -16.58
N ARG A 96 12.48 -21.31 -16.98
CA ARG A 96 12.59 -22.61 -16.29
C ARG A 96 14.03 -23.14 -16.31
N GLY A 97 14.55 -23.53 -15.15
CA GLY A 97 15.93 -24.00 -15.00
C GLY A 97 16.94 -22.89 -14.69
N GLU A 98 16.51 -21.63 -14.66
CA GLU A 98 17.35 -20.47 -14.39
C GLU A 98 17.18 -19.94 -12.96
N HIS A 99 18.17 -19.16 -12.53
CA HIS A 99 18.21 -18.46 -11.24
C HIS A 99 17.46 -17.12 -11.38
N ILE A 100 16.23 -17.04 -10.86
CA ILE A 100 15.28 -15.94 -11.14
C ILE A 100 14.81 -15.13 -9.93
N LEU A 101 15.32 -15.38 -8.72
CA LEU A 101 14.77 -14.74 -7.51
C LEU A 101 14.87 -13.20 -7.60
N PHE A 102 15.96 -12.68 -8.14
CA PHE A 102 16.14 -11.24 -8.34
C PHE A 102 15.19 -10.70 -9.42
N GLU A 103 15.11 -11.36 -10.57
CA GLU A 103 14.26 -10.94 -11.69
C GLU A 103 12.78 -10.88 -11.29
N VAL A 104 12.30 -11.85 -10.52
CA VAL A 104 10.94 -11.87 -9.97
C VAL A 104 10.68 -10.66 -9.06
N VAL A 105 11.63 -10.34 -8.17
CA VAL A 105 11.50 -9.21 -7.24
C VAL A 105 11.54 -7.88 -7.98
N ASP A 106 12.44 -7.75 -8.96
CA ASP A 106 12.58 -6.55 -9.77
C ASP A 106 11.33 -6.30 -10.61
N PHE A 107 10.80 -7.35 -11.26
CA PHE A 107 9.53 -7.32 -11.98
C PHE A 107 8.37 -6.82 -11.12
N CYS A 108 8.26 -7.33 -9.89
CA CYS A 108 7.25 -6.89 -8.92
C CYS A 108 7.39 -5.41 -8.55
N ARG A 109 8.62 -4.90 -8.45
CA ARG A 109 8.88 -3.49 -8.13
C ARG A 109 8.57 -2.57 -9.29
N GLU A 110 8.92 -2.99 -10.52
CA GLU A 110 8.56 -2.27 -11.74
C GLU A 110 7.04 -2.17 -11.89
N PHE A 111 6.31 -3.25 -11.58
CA PHE A 111 4.85 -3.28 -11.63
C PHE A 111 4.20 -2.17 -10.78
N ILE A 112 4.75 -1.87 -9.60
CA ILE A 112 4.23 -0.82 -8.70
C ILE A 112 5.02 0.50 -8.77
N ALA A 113 5.85 0.68 -9.80
CA ALA A 113 6.77 1.83 -9.87
C ALA A 113 6.06 3.18 -9.92
N ASN A 114 4.83 3.27 -10.44
CA ASN A 114 4.07 4.52 -10.46
C ASN A 114 3.53 4.93 -9.08
N ASN A 115 3.45 4.00 -8.13
CA ASN A 115 2.90 4.21 -6.79
C ASN A 115 1.50 4.85 -6.76
N ILE A 116 0.67 4.54 -7.75
CA ILE A 116 -0.73 4.99 -7.84
C ILE A 116 -1.63 3.81 -7.45
N PRO A 117 -2.50 3.94 -6.43
CA PRO A 117 -3.47 2.90 -6.12
C PRO A 117 -4.40 2.66 -7.31
N THR A 118 -4.65 1.39 -7.61
CA THR A 118 -5.62 0.99 -8.62
C THR A 118 -6.97 0.61 -8.02
N VAL A 119 -7.09 0.65 -6.69
CA VAL A 119 -8.38 0.69 -5.99
C VAL A 119 -9.06 2.04 -6.20
N ASP A 120 -10.38 2.10 -6.01
CA ASP A 120 -11.12 3.35 -6.13
C ASP A 120 -11.04 4.20 -4.86
N CYS A 121 -11.18 5.52 -5.03
CA CYS A 121 -11.43 6.42 -3.92
C CYS A 121 -12.71 6.02 -3.20
N ALA A 122 -12.64 5.73 -1.90
CA ALA A 122 -13.78 5.20 -1.17
C ALA A 122 -14.91 6.22 -0.91
N ILE A 123 -14.72 7.50 -1.26
CA ILE A 123 -15.76 8.55 -1.18
C ILE A 123 -16.48 8.72 -2.52
N CYS A 124 -15.75 8.91 -3.63
CA CYS A 124 -16.35 9.21 -4.93
C CYS A 124 -16.46 8.01 -5.87
N LEU A 125 -15.86 6.88 -5.50
CA LEU A 125 -15.83 5.63 -6.27
C LEU A 125 -15.19 5.80 -7.66
N GLN A 126 -14.30 6.78 -7.82
CA GLN A 126 -13.50 6.95 -9.02
C GLN A 126 -12.08 6.47 -8.76
N GLY A 127 -11.49 5.81 -9.75
CA GLY A 127 -10.09 5.40 -9.72
C GLY A 127 -9.12 6.59 -9.71
N PHE A 128 -7.91 6.35 -9.24
CA PHE A 128 -6.85 7.35 -9.20
C PHE A 128 -6.12 7.45 -10.54
N LYS A 129 -5.73 8.67 -10.89
CA LYS A 129 -4.86 8.98 -12.03
C LYS A 129 -3.48 9.43 -11.56
N THR A 130 -2.53 9.53 -12.49
CA THR A 130 -1.14 9.89 -12.19
C THR A 130 -1.00 11.29 -11.58
N GLU A 131 -1.86 12.20 -11.98
CA GLU A 131 -1.93 13.58 -11.48
C GLU A 131 -2.72 13.72 -10.17
N ASP A 132 -3.41 12.67 -9.72
CA ASP A 132 -4.26 12.76 -8.53
C ASP A 132 -3.43 12.78 -7.25
N GLU A 133 -3.82 13.67 -6.34
CA GLU A 133 -3.28 13.65 -4.99
C GLU A 133 -4.00 12.62 -4.12
N VAL A 134 -3.28 11.55 -3.76
CA VAL A 134 -3.78 10.48 -2.90
C VAL A 134 -3.63 10.85 -1.43
N TYR A 135 -4.72 10.67 -0.66
CA TYR A 135 -4.69 10.57 0.78
C TYR A 135 -4.89 9.10 1.19
N ARG A 136 -3.97 8.57 1.97
CA ARG A 136 -4.01 7.20 2.48
C ARG A 136 -4.01 7.20 4.00
N THR A 137 -4.96 6.48 4.60
CA THR A 137 -4.99 6.30 6.06
C THR A 137 -4.00 5.22 6.52
N LEU A 138 -3.77 5.08 7.83
CA LEU A 138 -2.92 4.02 8.39
C LEU A 138 -3.50 2.62 8.14
N GLN A 139 -4.82 2.52 8.03
CA GLN A 139 -5.52 1.28 7.69
C GLN A 139 -5.65 1.07 6.17
N PHE A 140 -4.88 1.79 5.36
CA PHE A 140 -4.89 1.70 3.90
C PHE A 140 -6.28 1.93 3.26
N HIS A 141 -7.03 2.90 3.77
CA HIS A 141 -8.16 3.47 3.03
C HIS A 141 -7.68 4.63 2.16
N TYR A 142 -8.16 4.68 0.92
CA TYR A 142 -7.67 5.59 -0.09
C TYR A 142 -8.75 6.59 -0.49
N PHE A 143 -8.36 7.86 -0.56
CA PHE A 143 -9.21 8.96 -1.00
C PHE A 143 -8.43 9.92 -1.87
N HIS A 144 -9.10 10.60 -2.80
CA HIS A 144 -8.55 11.85 -3.32
C HIS A 144 -8.43 12.85 -2.17
N LYS A 145 -7.33 13.61 -2.10
CA LYS A 145 -7.16 14.68 -1.09
C LYS A 145 -8.35 15.63 -1.06
N LEU A 146 -8.87 16.01 -2.22
CA LEU A 146 -10.08 16.83 -2.33
C LEU A 146 -11.32 16.17 -1.70
N CYS A 147 -11.49 14.86 -1.90
CA CYS A 147 -12.64 14.13 -1.35
C CYS A 147 -12.59 14.06 0.18
N VAL A 148 -11.43 13.72 0.75
CA VAL A 148 -11.27 13.70 2.21
C VAL A 148 -11.33 15.12 2.81
N GLY A 149 -10.84 16.14 2.09
CA GLY A 149 -10.97 17.54 2.49
C GLY A 149 -12.43 17.99 2.58
N LYS A 150 -13.25 17.65 1.57
CA LYS A 150 -14.70 17.90 1.59
C LYS A 150 -15.40 17.17 2.74
N TYR A 151 -14.98 15.94 3.02
CA TYR A 151 -15.48 15.18 4.16
C TYR A 151 -15.13 15.88 5.49
N MET A 152 -13.87 16.31 5.68
CA MET A 152 -13.45 17.03 6.88
C MET A 152 -14.20 18.35 7.07
N LEU A 153 -14.36 19.12 5.98
CA LEU A 153 -15.15 20.36 5.98
C LEU A 153 -16.59 20.11 6.43
N GLN A 154 -17.22 19.05 5.93
CA GLN A 154 -18.58 18.70 6.32
C GLN A 154 -18.66 18.36 7.81
N GLN A 155 -17.70 17.61 8.35
CA GLN A 155 -17.64 17.31 9.80
C GLN A 155 -17.47 18.57 10.65
N GLU A 156 -16.64 19.52 10.22
CA GLU A 156 -16.45 20.81 10.89
C GLU A 156 -17.73 21.65 10.91
N LEU A 157 -18.45 21.73 9.78
CA LEU A 157 -19.72 22.44 9.66
C LEU A 157 -20.79 21.84 10.56
N ASP A 158 -20.93 20.51 10.56
CA ASP A 158 -21.92 19.83 11.39
C ASP A 158 -21.57 19.95 12.88
N HIS A 159 -20.29 19.90 13.24
CA HIS A 159 -19.83 20.16 14.60
C HIS A 159 -20.16 21.58 15.07
N THR A 160 -19.98 22.58 14.21
CA THR A 160 -20.32 23.98 14.49
C THR A 160 -21.82 24.15 14.74
N LYS A 161 -22.68 23.46 13.97
CA LYS A 161 -24.14 23.45 14.22
C LYS A 161 -24.47 22.84 15.58
N VAL A 162 -23.86 21.70 15.91
CA VAL A 162 -24.05 21.05 17.22
C VAL A 162 -23.66 21.97 18.37
N ILE A 163 -22.52 22.66 18.26
CA ILE A 163 -22.09 23.65 19.26
C ILE A 163 -23.13 24.77 19.40
N TYR A 164 -23.61 25.32 18.28
CA TYR A 164 -24.61 26.38 18.28
C TYR A 164 -25.92 25.93 18.97
N GLU A 165 -26.41 24.74 18.64
CA GLU A 165 -27.62 24.17 19.23
C GLU A 165 -27.47 23.88 20.74
N LEU A 166 -26.29 23.43 21.18
CA LEU A 166 -25.99 23.18 22.59
C LEU A 166 -25.92 24.50 23.37
N HIS A 167 -25.18 25.49 22.86
CA HIS A 167 -25.10 26.81 23.48
C HIS A 167 -26.45 27.54 23.54
N ALA A 168 -27.30 27.37 22.53
CA ALA A 168 -28.65 27.95 22.54
C ALA A 168 -29.53 27.36 23.65
N LYS A 169 -29.29 26.10 24.05
CA LYS A 169 -30.01 25.42 25.13
C LYS A 169 -29.40 25.70 26.51
N ASP A 170 -28.08 25.70 26.61
CA ASP A 170 -27.33 25.97 27.82
C ASP A 170 -25.99 26.67 27.47
N PRO A 171 -25.86 27.99 27.71
CA PRO A 171 -24.62 28.72 27.44
C PRO A 171 -23.40 28.28 28.27
N PHE A 172 -23.60 27.55 29.36
CA PHE A 172 -22.52 27.09 30.25
C PHE A 172 -22.17 25.62 30.04
N CYS A 173 -22.78 24.96 29.05
CA CYS A 173 -22.50 23.55 28.78
C CYS A 173 -21.06 23.33 28.31
N LYS A 174 -20.54 22.13 28.57
CA LYS A 174 -19.26 21.71 28.00
C LYS A 174 -19.44 21.40 26.52
N LEU A 175 -18.70 22.11 25.68
CA LEU A 175 -18.73 21.86 24.24
C LEU A 175 -18.00 20.57 23.88
N PRO A 176 -18.54 19.80 22.91
CA PRO A 176 -17.82 18.67 22.35
C PRO A 176 -16.56 19.14 21.61
N VAL A 177 -15.58 18.26 21.50
CA VAL A 177 -14.40 18.46 20.65
C VAL A 177 -14.67 17.84 19.28
N LEU A 178 -14.20 18.48 18.21
CA LEU A 178 -14.28 17.92 16.86
C LEU A 178 -13.43 16.65 16.78
N PHE A 179 -14.07 15.52 16.49
CA PHE A 179 -13.41 14.26 16.19
C PHE A 179 -13.83 13.78 14.81
N ILE A 180 -12.85 13.60 13.93
CA ILE A 180 -13.08 13.12 12.57
C ILE A 180 -12.61 11.68 12.51
N THR A 181 -13.52 10.76 12.20
CA THR A 181 -13.18 9.35 11.97
C THR A 181 -13.12 9.05 10.48
N CYS A 182 -12.37 8.00 10.13
CA CYS A 182 -12.31 7.51 8.75
C CYS A 182 -13.72 7.17 8.25
N PRO A 183 -14.14 7.66 7.06
CA PRO A 183 -15.49 7.40 6.55
C PRO A 183 -15.74 5.92 6.22
N VAL A 184 -14.68 5.12 6.07
CA VAL A 184 -14.77 3.69 5.75
C VAL A 184 -14.87 2.85 7.01
N CYS A 185 -13.82 2.79 7.84
CA CYS A 185 -13.80 1.92 9.01
C CYS A 185 -14.46 2.53 10.26
N ARG A 186 -14.60 3.86 10.32
CA ARG A 186 -15.12 4.62 11.50
C ARG A 186 -14.36 4.39 12.82
N VAL A 187 -13.24 3.67 12.79
CA VAL A 187 -12.40 3.36 13.94
C VAL A 187 -11.20 4.28 13.99
N GLU A 188 -10.52 4.47 12.86
CA GLU A 188 -9.34 5.34 12.78
C GLU A 188 -9.75 6.81 12.90
N VAL A 189 -9.09 7.54 13.80
CA VAL A 189 -9.24 9.01 13.91
C VAL A 189 -8.32 9.66 12.87
N LEU A 190 -8.90 10.48 12.00
CA LEU A 190 -8.16 11.23 11.00
C LEU A 190 -7.63 12.53 11.62
N PRO A 191 -6.33 12.85 11.48
CA PRO A 191 -5.83 14.15 11.88
C PRO A 191 -6.50 15.24 11.03
N TYR A 192 -7.08 16.23 11.70
CA TYR A 192 -7.65 17.38 11.01
C TYR A 192 -6.56 18.14 10.25
N SER A 193 -6.89 18.62 9.04
CA SER A 193 -5.95 19.32 8.18
C SER A 193 -6.61 20.53 7.54
N ASP A 194 -6.19 21.72 7.98
CA ASP A 194 -6.63 22.98 7.38
C ASP A 194 -6.30 23.04 5.88
N ALA A 195 -5.16 22.50 5.45
CA ALA A 195 -4.79 22.46 4.04
C ALA A 195 -5.80 21.67 3.18
N LEU A 196 -6.23 20.49 3.66
CA LEU A 196 -7.23 19.68 2.94
C LEU A 196 -8.59 20.38 2.92
N VAL A 197 -8.98 21.01 4.04
CA VAL A 197 -10.24 21.74 4.16
C VAL A 197 -10.25 22.99 3.27
N ASN A 198 -9.16 23.77 3.26
CA ASN A 198 -9.07 24.98 2.44
C ASN A 198 -9.03 24.67 0.94
N CYS A 199 -8.34 23.60 0.54
CA CYS A 199 -8.42 23.05 -0.82
C CYS A 199 -9.88 22.74 -1.20
N ALA A 200 -10.64 22.11 -0.29
CA ALA A 200 -12.06 21.82 -0.52
C ALA A 200 -12.95 23.07 -0.57
N ARG A 201 -12.57 24.17 0.09
CA ARG A 201 -13.24 25.48 0.03
C ARG A 201 -12.91 26.26 -1.25
N GLY A 202 -11.90 25.84 -2.02
CA GLY A 202 -11.39 26.61 -3.16
C GLY A 202 -10.61 27.87 -2.73
N ILE A 203 -10.04 27.85 -1.53
CA ILE A 203 -9.18 28.92 -1.01
C ILE A 203 -7.74 28.46 -1.22
N GLU A 204 -7.07 29.03 -2.22
CA GLU A 204 -5.62 28.86 -2.48
C GLU A 204 -4.78 29.78 -1.59
#